data_AF-A0AAD5BYT8-F1
#
_entry.id   AF-A0AAD5BYT8-F1
#
_cell.length_a   1.000
_cell.length_b   1.000
_cell.length_c   1.000
_cell.angle_alpha   90.00
_cell.angle_beta   90.00
_cell.angle_gamma   90.00
#
_symmetry.space_group_name_H-M   'P 1'
#
loop_
_entity.id
_entity.type
_entity.pdbx_description
1 polymer ?
#
loop_
_entity_poly.entity_id
_entity_poly.type
_entity_poly.pdbx_seq_one_letter_code
_entity_poly.pdbx_strand_id
1 'polypeptide(L)'
;MSNNLFQGLPPPSAPPPPPPLPDQPVPPPSDPVIPKVFPAPALKSALKRSKPPESEPQATAPKKSLRFKTIADTSETQVIDAMKKIGSHISNVSKFGKASKLAIQLVQAGSVKASNIDYFFAILEAAMSSPTTCNDALVRGDYHALFSAAQDVNECFTQKQQKLLSLWTIRAVLANDLFTDDSFVFSKACGKIKDAISNLPVATKDEDIEEAAALKDEAETESQHASLNPVPESSTNHDESDPFGLDALIPNSSKNEKAKVKADAEASSRLRKVVDEETKRFLKSQREGLILCLEIAAKRYKIPWLACQTVIDITVKHAFDNVSRFTCKQRNAIEKLWASVREQQTRRKQGKSVSGKLDVNGFEWLQQKYSTEKISIRHSVGGNTRRAEQWLG
;
A
#
# COMPACT_ATOMS: atom_id res chain seq x y z
N MET A 1 -49.03 -66.13 -21.89
CA MET A 1 -48.08 -66.18 -20.76
C MET A 1 -47.50 -64.79 -20.57
N SER A 2 -48.03 -64.05 -19.60
CA SER A 2 -47.68 -62.66 -19.31
C SER A 2 -47.30 -62.57 -17.83
N ASN A 3 -46.00 -62.69 -17.56
CA ASN A 3 -45.45 -62.58 -16.21
C ASN A 3 -45.16 -61.09 -15.92
N ASN A 4 -45.99 -60.49 -15.08
CA ASN A 4 -45.80 -59.12 -14.57
C ASN A 4 -44.66 -59.10 -13.54
N LEU A 5 -43.60 -58.35 -13.87
CA LEU A 5 -42.32 -58.28 -13.15
C LEU A 5 -42.34 -57.41 -11.87
N PHE A 6 -43.51 -57.16 -11.28
CA PHE A 6 -43.68 -56.18 -10.19
C PHE A 6 -44.49 -56.68 -8.97
N GLN A 7 -44.71 -58.00 -8.86
CA GLN A 7 -45.25 -58.57 -7.62
C GLN A 7 -44.11 -58.82 -6.63
N GLY A 8 -43.78 -57.81 -5.83
CA GLY A 8 -42.78 -57.95 -4.76
C GLY A 8 -42.23 -56.67 -4.13
N LEU A 9 -42.73 -55.48 -4.49
CA LEU A 9 -42.29 -54.24 -3.84
C LEU A 9 -43.23 -53.87 -2.68
N PRO A 10 -42.70 -53.60 -1.47
CA PRO A 10 -43.51 -53.10 -0.35
C PRO A 10 -44.09 -51.71 -0.67
N PRO A 11 -45.27 -51.35 -0.12
CA PRO A 11 -45.87 -50.04 -0.35
C PRO A 11 -44.96 -48.92 0.19
N PRO A 12 -44.92 -47.74 -0.46
CA PRO A 12 -44.13 -46.60 0.01
C PRO A 12 -44.63 -46.14 1.38
N SER A 13 -43.73 -46.12 2.37
CA SER A 13 -43.98 -45.59 3.70
C SER A 13 -44.33 -44.10 3.65
N ALA A 14 -45.33 -43.70 4.44
CA ALA A 14 -45.73 -42.30 4.61
C ALA A 14 -44.59 -41.44 5.18
N PRO A 15 -44.49 -40.15 4.81
CA PRO A 15 -43.51 -39.24 5.37
C PRO A 15 -43.74 -39.02 6.89
N PRO A 16 -42.68 -38.85 7.69
CA PRO A 16 -42.80 -38.62 9.13
C PRO A 16 -43.42 -37.24 9.43
N PRO A 17 -44.11 -37.09 10.58
CA PRO A 17 -44.73 -35.83 10.97
C PRO A 17 -43.67 -34.74 11.25
N PRO A 18 -44.01 -33.45 11.03
CA PRO A 18 -43.11 -32.35 11.30
C PRO A 18 -42.79 -32.21 12.80
N PRO A 19 -41.59 -31.70 13.16
CA PRO A 19 -41.17 -31.54 14.55
C PRO A 19 -42.03 -30.49 15.30
N PRO A 20 -42.17 -30.61 16.64
CA PRO A 20 -42.94 -29.67 17.43
C PRO A 20 -42.29 -28.27 17.43
N LEU A 21 -43.15 -27.25 17.31
CA LEU A 21 -42.78 -25.83 17.41
C LEU A 21 -42.33 -25.49 18.85
N PRO A 22 -41.33 -24.61 19.03
CA PRO A 22 -40.97 -24.09 20.35
C PRO A 22 -42.06 -23.18 20.92
N ASP A 23 -42.21 -23.23 22.26
CA ASP A 23 -43.19 -22.49 23.06
C ASP A 23 -43.27 -21.00 22.69
N GLN A 24 -44.49 -20.55 22.35
CA GLN A 24 -44.83 -19.13 22.32
C GLN A 24 -45.13 -18.62 23.73
N PRO A 25 -44.63 -17.44 24.13
CA PRO A 25 -45.09 -16.76 25.34
C PRO A 25 -46.50 -16.15 25.14
N VAL A 26 -47.30 -16.25 26.21
CA VAL A 26 -48.66 -15.73 26.39
C VAL A 26 -48.76 -14.21 26.13
N PRO A 27 -49.85 -13.70 25.51
CA PRO A 27 -50.08 -12.26 25.35
C PRO A 27 -50.82 -11.62 26.54
N PRO A 28 -50.54 -10.36 26.92
CA PRO A 28 -51.46 -9.52 27.69
C PRO A 28 -52.34 -8.62 26.78
N PRO A 29 -53.43 -8.01 27.31
CA PRO A 29 -54.64 -7.67 26.55
C PRO A 29 -54.62 -6.31 25.80
N SER A 30 -55.47 -6.24 24.78
CA SER A 30 -55.94 -5.08 23.97
C SER A 30 -56.58 -3.97 24.82
N ASP A 31 -56.38 -2.66 24.57
CA ASP A 31 -56.91 -1.75 23.51
C ASP A 31 -56.32 -0.31 23.69
N PRO A 32 -56.61 0.75 22.87
CA PRO A 32 -57.08 0.86 21.48
C PRO A 32 -56.29 1.87 20.56
N VAL A 33 -56.42 1.64 19.24
CA VAL A 33 -56.53 2.58 18.08
C VAL A 33 -55.85 3.98 18.11
N ILE A 34 -54.83 4.17 17.24
CA ILE A 34 -54.61 5.41 16.44
C ILE A 34 -53.92 5.02 15.09
N PRO A 35 -54.42 5.42 13.91
CA PRO A 35 -53.81 5.05 12.62
C PRO A 35 -52.71 6.04 12.20
N LYS A 36 -51.52 5.54 11.83
CA LYS A 36 -50.52 6.28 11.05
C LYS A 36 -50.27 5.57 9.72
N VAL A 37 -50.59 6.31 8.65
CA VAL A 37 -50.43 5.95 7.24
C VAL A 37 -48.94 5.97 6.87
N PHE A 38 -48.44 4.90 6.27
CA PHE A 38 -47.18 4.88 5.51
C PHE A 38 -47.49 4.61 4.02
N PRO A 39 -46.90 5.38 3.07
CA PRO A 39 -47.19 5.21 1.65
C PRO A 39 -46.38 4.06 1.03
N ALA A 40 -47.01 3.35 0.10
CA ALA A 40 -46.45 2.24 -0.67
C ALA A 40 -45.46 2.69 -1.77
N PRO A 41 -44.48 1.85 -2.16
CA PRO A 41 -43.50 2.17 -3.20
C PRO A 41 -44.04 1.89 -4.60
N ALA A 42 -43.89 2.85 -5.52
CA ALA A 42 -44.28 2.71 -6.91
C ALA A 42 -43.13 2.17 -7.78
N LEU A 43 -43.24 0.90 -8.19
CA LEU A 43 -42.47 0.29 -9.28
C LEU A 43 -43.33 0.27 -10.57
N LYS A 44 -42.87 0.91 -11.64
CA LYS A 44 -43.34 0.70 -13.03
C LYS A 44 -42.14 0.89 -13.96
N SER A 45 -41.43 -0.17 -14.34
CA SER A 45 -41.58 -0.98 -15.57
C SER A 45 -41.57 -0.17 -16.88
N ALA A 46 -40.49 -0.32 -17.62
CA ALA A 46 -40.35 0.03 -19.03
C ALA A 46 -41.23 -0.87 -19.92
N LEU A 47 -41.82 -0.31 -21.00
CA LEU A 47 -41.70 -0.78 -22.40
C LEU A 47 -42.68 0.01 -23.29
N LYS A 48 -42.18 0.80 -24.25
CA LYS A 48 -42.75 0.84 -25.62
C LYS A 48 -41.81 1.56 -26.58
N ARG A 49 -41.61 0.89 -27.70
CA ARG A 49 -40.74 1.19 -28.85
C ARG A 49 -41.56 1.93 -29.91
N SER A 50 -41.01 2.97 -30.52
CA SER A 50 -41.41 3.42 -31.87
C SER A 50 -40.25 4.14 -32.58
N LYS A 51 -40.14 3.85 -33.88
CA LYS A 51 -39.15 4.30 -34.88
C LYS A 51 -39.65 5.64 -35.52
N PRO A 52 -38.81 6.45 -36.21
CA PRO A 52 -39.00 7.90 -36.34
C PRO A 52 -39.70 8.32 -37.65
N PRO A 53 -40.03 9.61 -37.77
CA PRO A 53 -39.95 10.30 -39.05
C PRO A 53 -39.02 11.52 -39.01
N GLU A 54 -38.35 11.67 -40.13
CA GLU A 54 -37.49 12.74 -40.61
C GLU A 54 -38.35 13.91 -41.14
N SER A 55 -37.97 15.16 -40.84
CA SER A 55 -38.13 16.38 -41.68
C SER A 55 -37.69 17.64 -40.89
N GLU A 56 -36.93 18.49 -41.57
CA GLU A 56 -36.15 19.66 -41.12
C GLU A 56 -36.99 20.92 -40.76
N PRO A 57 -36.44 22.16 -40.76
CA PRO A 57 -35.68 22.76 -39.67
C PRO A 57 -36.34 24.08 -39.20
N GLN A 58 -36.40 24.34 -37.89
CA GLN A 58 -36.69 25.71 -37.42
C GLN A 58 -35.74 26.18 -36.33
N ALA A 59 -35.17 27.35 -36.62
CA ALA A 59 -34.23 28.11 -35.84
C ALA A 59 -34.73 28.38 -34.42
N THR A 60 -33.88 28.11 -33.44
CA THR A 60 -33.99 28.71 -32.11
C THR A 60 -32.59 29.08 -31.59
N ALA A 61 -32.50 30.37 -31.25
CA ALA A 61 -31.60 31.08 -30.35
C ALA A 61 -30.36 30.36 -29.77
N PRO A 62 -29.22 31.06 -29.64
CA PRO A 62 -28.00 30.47 -29.12
C PRO A 62 -28.22 30.07 -27.66
N LYS A 63 -28.25 28.77 -27.41
CA LYS A 63 -28.09 28.20 -26.08
C LYS A 63 -26.81 28.79 -25.51
N LYS A 64 -26.93 29.59 -24.45
CA LYS A 64 -25.79 30.03 -23.63
C LYS A 64 -25.17 28.79 -22.99
N SER A 65 -24.37 28.08 -23.76
CA SER A 65 -23.38 27.14 -23.26
C SER A 65 -22.40 28.01 -22.49
N LEU A 66 -22.53 28.00 -21.16
CA LEU A 66 -21.53 28.54 -20.26
C LEU A 66 -20.31 27.61 -20.35
N ARG A 67 -19.60 27.67 -21.48
CA ARG A 67 -18.24 27.18 -21.59
C ARG A 67 -17.44 28.11 -20.69
N PHE A 68 -17.12 27.66 -19.50
CA PHE A 68 -16.00 28.23 -18.77
C PHE A 68 -14.79 28.08 -19.68
N LYS A 69 -14.43 29.18 -20.36
CA LYS A 69 -13.12 29.35 -20.96
C LYS A 69 -12.13 29.42 -19.81
N THR A 70 -11.68 28.28 -19.29
CA THR A 70 -10.54 28.23 -18.39
C THR A 70 -9.27 28.17 -19.23
N ILE A 71 -8.97 29.27 -19.91
CA ILE A 71 -7.62 29.57 -20.37
C ILE A 71 -7.37 31.00 -19.89
N ALA A 72 -7.20 31.13 -18.58
CA ALA A 72 -6.37 32.20 -18.06
C ALA A 72 -4.98 31.57 -17.98
N ASP A 73 -4.09 32.00 -18.87
CA ASP A 73 -2.65 31.77 -18.74
C ASP A 73 -2.26 32.28 -17.36
N THR A 74 -2.22 31.35 -16.39
CA THR A 74 -1.85 31.69 -15.02
C THR A 74 -0.36 31.89 -15.06
N SER A 75 0.13 33.10 -14.73
CA SER A 75 1.55 33.38 -14.89
C SER A 75 2.36 32.38 -14.06
N GLU A 76 3.50 31.94 -14.59
CA GLU A 76 4.36 30.95 -13.92
C GLU A 76 4.73 31.37 -12.49
N THR A 77 4.89 32.67 -12.27
CA THR A 77 5.10 33.28 -10.96
C THR A 77 3.96 33.05 -9.97
N GLN A 78 2.70 33.12 -10.42
CA GLN A 78 1.53 32.84 -9.58
C GLN A 78 1.44 31.36 -9.23
N VAL A 79 1.78 30.47 -10.16
CA VAL A 79 1.84 29.03 -9.92
C VAL A 79 2.89 28.70 -8.86
N ILE A 80 4.09 29.29 -8.96
CA ILE A 80 5.17 29.09 -7.99
C ILE A 80 4.77 29.62 -6.60
N ASP A 81 4.18 30.81 -6.51
CA ASP A 81 3.72 31.36 -5.23
C ASP A 81 2.63 30.50 -4.58
N ALA A 82 1.69 30.00 -5.39
CA ALA A 82 0.68 29.04 -4.94
C ALA A 82 1.32 27.75 -4.42
N MET A 83 2.32 27.19 -5.11
CA MET A 83 3.05 26.00 -4.67
C MET A 83 3.73 26.20 -3.32
N LYS A 84 4.43 27.34 -3.12
CA LYS A 84 5.06 27.68 -1.83
C LYS A 84 4.04 27.79 -0.70
N LYS A 85 2.89 28.42 -0.99
CA LYS A 85 1.80 28.55 -0.02
C LYS A 85 1.14 27.22 0.33
N ILE A 86 1.03 26.31 -0.63
CA ILE A 86 0.57 24.94 -0.38
C ILE A 86 1.58 24.20 0.50
N GLY A 87 2.87 24.29 0.19
CA GLY A 87 3.95 23.67 0.95
C GLY A 87 3.97 24.08 2.43
N SER A 88 3.65 25.33 2.75
CA SER A 88 3.59 25.79 4.16
C SER A 88 2.36 25.28 4.93
N HIS A 89 1.33 24.78 4.24
CA HIS A 89 0.11 24.25 4.85
C HIS A 89 0.02 22.73 4.82
N ILE A 90 0.82 22.06 3.99
CA ILE A 90 0.73 20.61 3.81
C ILE A 90 1.29 19.83 5.00
N SER A 91 2.25 20.38 5.74
CA SER A 91 2.78 19.73 6.95
C SER A 91 1.80 19.69 8.12
N ASN A 92 0.70 20.47 8.06
CA ASN A 92 -0.30 20.51 9.12
C ASN A 92 -1.48 19.58 8.79
N VAL A 93 -1.68 18.54 9.61
CA VAL A 93 -2.75 17.53 9.46
C VAL A 93 -4.15 18.15 9.24
N SER A 94 -4.49 19.23 9.94
CA SER A 94 -5.80 19.88 9.84
C SER A 94 -6.03 20.61 8.51
N LYS A 95 -4.94 21.03 7.86
CA LYS A 95 -4.97 21.76 6.58
C LYS A 95 -4.59 20.86 5.40
N PHE A 96 -4.00 19.70 5.68
CA PHE A 96 -3.49 18.75 4.70
C PHE A 96 -4.52 18.42 3.63
N GLY A 97 -5.73 18.00 4.02
CA GLY A 97 -6.75 17.57 3.05
C GLY A 97 -7.20 18.65 2.05
N LYS A 98 -7.07 19.94 2.39
CA LYS A 98 -7.31 21.04 1.45
C LYS A 98 -6.07 21.33 0.61
N ALA A 99 -4.90 21.38 1.25
CA ALA A 99 -3.61 21.62 0.58
C ALA A 99 -3.29 20.54 -0.47
N SER A 100 -3.51 19.27 -0.14
CA SER A 100 -3.30 18.12 -1.04
C SER A 100 -4.19 18.20 -2.27
N LYS A 101 -5.47 18.55 -2.12
CA LYS A 101 -6.40 18.73 -3.25
C LYS A 101 -5.97 19.85 -4.18
N LEU A 102 -5.48 20.97 -3.65
CA LEU A 102 -4.93 22.05 -4.47
C LEU A 102 -3.66 21.60 -5.21
N ALA A 103 -2.77 20.84 -4.55
CA ALA A 103 -1.59 20.27 -5.19
C ALA A 103 -1.96 19.31 -6.34
N ILE A 104 -2.96 18.45 -6.13
CA ILE A 104 -3.49 17.53 -7.17
C ILE A 104 -4.08 18.33 -8.34
N GLN A 105 -4.80 19.41 -8.07
CA GLN A 105 -5.35 20.27 -9.12
C GLN A 105 -4.24 20.91 -9.97
N LEU A 106 -3.11 21.29 -9.38
CA LEU A 106 -1.96 21.80 -10.15
C LEU A 106 -1.40 20.75 -11.12
N VAL A 107 -1.35 19.48 -10.70
CA VAL A 107 -0.96 18.36 -11.56
C VAL A 107 -1.98 18.14 -12.68
N GLN A 108 -3.26 18.03 -12.33
CA GLN A 108 -4.35 17.78 -13.30
C GLN A 108 -4.53 18.92 -14.32
N ALA A 109 -4.23 20.16 -13.92
CA ALA A 109 -4.25 21.31 -14.82
C ALA A 109 -3.03 21.40 -15.75
N GLY A 110 -2.03 20.52 -15.59
CA GLY A 110 -0.77 20.59 -16.34
C GLY A 110 0.10 21.80 -15.98
N SER A 111 -0.13 22.39 -14.81
CA SER A 111 0.63 23.56 -14.32
C SER A 111 2.00 23.17 -13.76
N VAL A 112 2.21 21.88 -13.47
CA VAL A 112 3.51 21.32 -13.06
C VAL A 112 4.32 20.99 -14.32
N LYS A 113 5.41 21.71 -14.53
CA LYS A 113 6.32 21.60 -15.67
C LYS A 113 7.75 21.42 -15.17
N ALA A 114 8.66 21.01 -16.06
CA ALA A 114 10.08 20.87 -15.71
C ALA A 114 10.72 22.16 -15.13
N SER A 115 10.19 23.35 -15.46
CA SER A 115 10.69 24.63 -14.94
C SER A 115 10.32 24.91 -13.48
N ASN A 116 9.21 24.35 -12.98
CA ASN A 116 8.70 24.60 -11.63
C ASN A 116 8.54 23.31 -10.80
N ILE A 117 9.03 22.18 -11.30
CA ILE A 117 8.91 20.86 -10.69
C ILE A 117 9.54 20.80 -9.30
N ASP A 118 10.63 21.54 -9.05
CA ASP A 118 11.30 21.55 -7.74
C ASP A 118 10.41 22.15 -6.64
N TYR A 119 9.58 23.14 -6.97
CA TYR A 119 8.60 23.68 -6.02
C TYR A 119 7.49 22.69 -5.73
N PHE A 120 7.05 21.92 -6.72
CA PHE A 120 6.09 20.84 -6.51
C PHE A 120 6.72 19.69 -5.69
N PHE A 121 7.98 19.35 -5.94
CA PHE A 121 8.70 18.35 -5.17
C PHE A 121 8.84 18.76 -3.70
N ALA A 122 9.13 20.04 -3.43
CA ALA A 122 9.18 20.58 -2.06
C ALA A 122 7.83 20.44 -1.32
N ILE A 123 6.69 20.48 -2.02
CA ILE A 123 5.37 20.19 -1.43
C ILE A 123 5.31 18.72 -0.98
N LEU A 124 5.76 17.79 -1.82
CA LEU A 124 5.76 16.35 -1.49
C LEU A 124 6.71 16.04 -0.33
N GLU A 125 7.87 16.69 -0.29
CA GLU A 125 8.83 16.56 0.80
C GLU A 125 8.27 17.12 2.12
N ALA A 126 7.63 18.29 2.08
CA ALA A 126 6.94 18.86 3.24
C ALA A 126 5.80 17.96 3.73
N ALA A 127 5.09 17.28 2.84
CA ALA A 127 4.05 16.30 3.21
C ALA A 127 4.66 15.07 3.90
N MET A 128 5.81 14.60 3.43
CA MET A 128 6.47 13.39 3.95
C MET A 128 7.51 13.66 5.03
N SER A 129 7.56 14.88 5.57
CA SER A 129 8.47 15.24 6.67
C SER A 129 8.18 14.42 7.94
N SER A 130 6.93 13.99 8.13
CA SER A 130 6.51 13.06 9.20
C SER A 130 5.89 11.80 8.59
N PRO A 131 6.70 10.82 8.13
CA PRO A 131 6.23 9.67 7.36
C PRO A 131 5.19 8.79 8.07
N THR A 132 5.14 8.82 9.41
CA THR A 132 4.20 8.03 10.21
C THR A 132 2.76 8.49 10.09
N THR A 133 2.53 9.77 9.79
CA THR A 133 1.18 10.36 9.70
C THR A 133 0.42 9.95 8.43
N CYS A 134 1.12 9.44 7.41
CA CYS A 134 0.50 9.16 6.12
C CYS A 134 -0.49 7.98 6.12
N ASN A 135 -0.46 7.14 7.16
CA ASN A 135 -1.34 5.99 7.31
C ASN A 135 -2.52 6.24 8.28
N ASP A 136 -2.63 7.45 8.83
CA ASP A 136 -3.73 7.82 9.73
C ASP A 136 -5.07 7.81 9.00
N ALA A 137 -6.10 7.22 9.62
CA ALA A 137 -7.41 7.03 9.00
C ALA A 137 -8.06 8.33 8.49
N LEU A 138 -7.76 9.47 9.13
CA LEU A 138 -8.33 10.78 8.78
C LEU A 138 -7.76 11.37 7.48
N VAL A 139 -6.49 11.09 7.16
CA VAL A 139 -5.76 11.74 6.06
C VAL A 139 -5.20 10.77 5.03
N ARG A 140 -5.21 9.45 5.30
CA ARG A 140 -4.67 8.42 4.39
C ARG A 140 -5.22 8.50 2.96
N GLY A 141 -6.50 8.84 2.80
CA GLY A 141 -7.13 8.97 1.48
C GLY A 141 -6.57 10.16 0.69
N ASP A 142 -6.33 11.29 1.37
CA ASP A 142 -5.73 12.47 0.77
C ASP A 142 -4.24 12.25 0.44
N TYR A 143 -3.50 11.51 1.29
CA TYR A 143 -2.11 11.09 1.00
C TYR A 143 -2.06 10.17 -0.21
N HIS A 144 -2.91 9.14 -0.23
CA HIS A 144 -3.01 8.22 -1.36
C HIS A 144 -3.29 8.99 -2.66
N ALA A 145 -4.26 9.90 -2.67
CA ALA A 145 -4.61 10.68 -3.85
C ALA A 145 -3.45 11.58 -4.33
N LEU A 146 -2.77 12.26 -3.40
CA LEU A 146 -1.65 13.15 -3.72
C LEU A 146 -0.49 12.40 -4.37
N PHE A 147 -0.05 11.30 -3.75
CA PHE A 147 1.08 10.50 -4.24
C PHE A 147 0.73 9.65 -5.46
N SER A 148 -0.55 9.34 -5.67
CA SER A 148 -1.02 8.76 -6.94
C SER A 148 -0.93 9.80 -8.07
N ALA A 149 -1.44 11.03 -7.86
CA ALA A 149 -1.36 12.08 -8.86
C ALA A 149 0.09 12.51 -9.15
N ALA A 150 0.97 12.54 -8.14
CA ALA A 150 2.38 12.85 -8.33
C ALA A 150 3.12 11.89 -9.27
N GLN A 151 2.62 10.66 -9.46
CA GLN A 151 3.20 9.72 -10.43
C GLN A 151 2.95 10.15 -11.88
N ASP A 152 1.90 10.92 -12.17
CA ASP A 152 1.59 11.39 -13.52
C ASP A 152 2.64 12.39 -14.05
N VAL A 153 3.38 13.03 -13.14
CA VAL A 153 4.47 13.97 -13.45
C VAL A 153 5.85 13.36 -13.17
N ASN A 154 5.94 12.04 -13.03
CA ASN A 154 7.18 11.36 -12.63
C ASN A 154 8.34 11.57 -13.62
N GLU A 155 8.03 11.70 -14.91
CA GLU A 155 9.01 11.94 -15.97
C GLU A 155 9.70 13.30 -15.86
N CYS A 156 9.07 14.28 -15.19
CA CYS A 156 9.63 15.60 -14.97
C CYS A 156 10.65 15.63 -13.82
N PHE A 157 10.66 14.62 -12.94
CA PHE A 157 11.56 14.56 -11.79
C PHE A 157 12.96 14.08 -12.16
N THR A 158 13.96 14.59 -11.42
CA THR A 158 15.32 14.04 -11.47
C THR A 158 15.36 12.60 -10.94
N GLN A 159 16.38 11.82 -11.32
CA GLN A 159 16.52 10.44 -10.85
C GLN A 159 16.51 10.30 -9.31
N LYS A 160 17.07 11.29 -8.59
CA LYS A 160 17.03 11.33 -7.12
C LYS A 160 15.60 11.55 -6.60
N GLN A 161 14.88 12.52 -7.17
CA GLN A 161 13.48 12.81 -6.82
C GLN A 161 12.56 11.62 -7.15
N GLN A 162 12.76 10.94 -8.28
CA GLN A 162 12.01 9.72 -8.64
C GLN A 162 12.20 8.59 -7.63
N LYS A 163 13.44 8.40 -7.14
CA LYS A 163 13.71 7.43 -6.06
C LYS A 163 12.94 7.80 -4.79
N LEU A 164 12.99 9.06 -4.35
CA LEU A 164 12.23 9.52 -3.18
C LEU A 164 10.72 9.36 -3.38
N LEU A 165 10.18 9.71 -4.55
CA LEU A 165 8.78 9.51 -4.88
C LEU A 165 8.39 8.03 -4.84
N SER A 166 9.25 7.13 -5.33
CA SER A 166 9.00 5.68 -5.25
C SER A 166 8.91 5.19 -3.81
N LEU A 167 9.78 5.69 -2.91
CA LEU A 167 9.74 5.38 -1.49
C LEU A 167 8.47 5.91 -0.82
N TRP A 168 8.10 7.16 -1.11
CA TRP A 168 6.88 7.75 -0.59
C TRP A 168 5.63 7.05 -1.12
N THR A 169 5.65 6.58 -2.36
CA THR A 169 4.57 5.78 -2.95
C THR A 169 4.37 4.45 -2.21
N ILE A 170 5.45 3.78 -1.80
CA ILE A 170 5.34 2.57 -0.96
C ILE A 170 4.60 2.89 0.34
N ARG A 171 4.94 4.01 1.00
CA ARG A 171 4.37 4.38 2.31
C ARG A 171 2.96 4.98 2.23
N ALA A 172 2.70 5.86 1.28
CA ALA A 172 1.47 6.66 1.18
C ALA A 172 0.42 6.06 0.24
N VAL A 173 0.82 5.21 -0.71
CA VAL A 173 -0.11 4.56 -1.65
C VAL A 173 -0.22 3.08 -1.31
N LEU A 174 0.89 2.34 -1.44
CA LEU A 174 0.86 0.88 -1.32
C LEU A 174 0.46 0.40 0.07
N ALA A 175 0.98 1.03 1.13
CA ALA A 175 0.56 0.72 2.49
C ALA A 175 -0.91 1.11 2.74
N ASN A 176 -1.38 2.19 2.12
CA ASN A 176 -2.75 2.67 2.27
C ASN A 176 -3.78 1.80 1.52
N ASP A 177 -3.39 1.19 0.40
CA ASP A 177 -4.19 0.20 -0.33
C ASP A 177 -4.54 -1.04 0.52
N LEU A 178 -3.79 -1.32 1.59
CA LEU A 178 -4.07 -2.43 2.52
C LEU A 178 -5.20 -2.11 3.51
N PHE A 179 -5.59 -0.84 3.65
CA PHE A 179 -6.72 -0.40 4.46
C PHE A 179 -8.04 -0.35 3.69
N THR A 180 -8.16 -1.22 2.69
CA THR A 180 -9.39 -1.44 1.93
C THR A 180 -10.18 -2.63 2.48
N ASP A 181 -11.46 -2.67 2.17
CA ASP A 181 -12.32 -3.85 2.33
C ASP A 181 -12.59 -4.54 0.96
N ASP A 182 -12.01 -3.99 -0.13
CA ASP A 182 -12.03 -4.60 -1.47
C ASP A 182 -10.91 -5.64 -1.61
N SER A 183 -11.29 -6.91 -1.70
CA SER A 183 -10.37 -8.03 -1.86
C SER A 183 -9.46 -7.94 -3.10
N PHE A 184 -9.93 -7.33 -4.19
CA PHE A 184 -9.14 -7.19 -5.41
C PHE A 184 -8.06 -6.12 -5.24
N VAL A 185 -8.42 -4.97 -4.68
CA VAL A 185 -7.46 -3.90 -4.36
C VAL A 185 -6.41 -4.40 -3.37
N PHE A 186 -6.84 -5.11 -2.32
CA PHE A 186 -5.93 -5.71 -1.34
C PHE A 186 -4.96 -6.70 -2.00
N SER A 187 -5.48 -7.61 -2.83
CA SER A 187 -4.67 -8.63 -3.52
C SER A 187 -3.68 -8.00 -4.50
N LYS A 188 -4.09 -6.94 -5.20
CA LYS A 188 -3.22 -6.17 -6.10
C LYS A 188 -2.10 -5.48 -5.34
N ALA A 189 -2.39 -4.90 -4.18
CA ALA A 189 -1.37 -4.30 -3.31
C ALA A 189 -0.37 -5.36 -2.82
N CYS A 190 -0.84 -6.50 -2.33
CA CYS A 190 0.02 -7.62 -1.95
C CYS A 190 0.87 -8.13 -3.12
N GLY A 191 0.33 -8.18 -4.34
CA GLY A 191 1.09 -8.50 -5.56
C GLY A 191 2.26 -7.54 -5.77
N LYS A 192 2.00 -6.22 -5.75
CA LYS A 192 3.04 -5.19 -5.86
C LYS A 192 4.09 -5.29 -4.75
N ILE A 193 3.69 -5.62 -3.51
CA ILE A 193 4.62 -5.83 -2.39
C ILE A 193 5.55 -7.01 -2.72
N LYS A 194 5.01 -8.14 -3.20
CA LYS A 194 5.83 -9.29 -3.59
C LYS A 194 6.82 -8.95 -4.68
N ASP A 195 6.37 -8.25 -5.72
CA ASP A 195 7.24 -7.83 -6.83
C ASP A 195 8.36 -6.91 -6.34
N ALA A 196 8.04 -5.94 -5.47
CA ALA A 196 9.03 -5.06 -4.86
C ALA A 196 10.06 -5.84 -4.02
N ILE A 197 9.63 -6.84 -3.24
CA ILE A 197 10.53 -7.70 -2.46
C ILE A 197 11.46 -8.51 -3.38
N SER A 198 10.93 -9.08 -4.46
CA SER A 198 11.73 -9.85 -5.43
C SER A 198 12.81 -9.00 -6.11
N ASN A 199 12.52 -7.71 -6.30
CA ASN A 199 13.42 -6.75 -6.94
C ASN A 199 14.48 -6.15 -5.99
N LEU A 200 14.40 -6.39 -4.67
CA LEU A 200 15.40 -5.90 -3.72
C LEU A 200 16.76 -6.61 -3.89
N PRO A 201 17.90 -5.91 -3.82
CA PRO A 201 19.20 -6.58 -3.74
C PRO A 201 19.36 -7.35 -2.41
N VAL A 202 20.18 -8.40 -2.44
CA VAL A 202 20.54 -9.18 -1.24
C VAL A 202 21.22 -8.25 -0.23
N ALA A 203 20.82 -8.33 1.04
CA ALA A 203 21.43 -7.53 2.08
C ALA A 203 22.87 -7.97 2.34
N THR A 204 23.77 -6.99 2.50
CA THR A 204 25.19 -7.24 2.74
C THR A 204 25.52 -7.23 4.23
N LYS A 205 26.64 -7.85 4.61
CA LYS A 205 27.10 -7.86 6.02
C LYS A 205 27.41 -6.46 6.54
N ASP A 206 27.86 -5.56 5.68
CA ASP A 206 28.18 -4.18 6.05
C ASP A 206 26.91 -3.42 6.44
N GLU A 207 25.81 -3.63 5.71
CA GLU A 207 24.49 -3.06 6.05
C GLU A 207 23.96 -3.59 7.40
N ASP A 208 24.24 -4.87 7.74
CA ASP A 208 23.88 -5.44 9.04
C ASP A 208 24.66 -4.79 10.19
N ILE A 209 25.95 -4.49 9.99
CA ILE A 209 26.82 -3.85 10.98
C ILE A 209 26.40 -2.38 11.17
N GLU A 210 26.13 -1.66 10.08
CA GLU A 210 25.67 -0.27 10.12
C GLU A 210 24.31 -0.14 10.84
N GLU A 211 23.36 -1.04 10.54
CA GLU A 211 22.08 -1.10 11.25
C GLU A 211 22.28 -1.41 12.74
N ALA A 212 23.22 -2.30 13.10
CA ALA A 212 23.54 -2.61 14.48
C ALA A 212 24.13 -1.41 15.23
N ALA A 213 25.02 -0.65 14.60
CA ALA A 213 25.63 0.56 15.16
C ALA A 213 24.60 1.68 15.38
N ALA A 214 23.75 1.96 14.39
CA ALA A 214 22.75 3.03 14.49
C ALA A 214 21.78 2.87 15.68
N LEU A 215 21.42 1.63 16.07
CA LEU A 215 20.58 1.43 17.27
C LEU A 215 21.34 1.54 18.59
N LYS A 216 22.67 1.32 18.60
CA LYS A 216 23.44 1.60 19.81
C LYS A 216 23.46 3.10 20.06
N ASP A 217 23.67 3.87 19.00
CA ASP A 217 23.63 5.33 19.08
C ASP A 217 22.24 5.83 19.53
N GLU A 218 21.14 5.29 18.97
CA GLU A 218 19.77 5.64 19.41
C GLU A 218 19.52 5.28 20.89
N ALA A 219 19.90 4.08 21.33
CA ALA A 219 19.75 3.63 22.72
C ALA A 219 20.61 4.44 23.72
N GLU A 220 21.79 4.92 23.27
CA GLU A 220 22.65 5.80 24.05
C GLU A 220 22.07 7.23 24.12
N THR A 221 21.49 7.76 23.03
CA THR A 221 20.76 9.04 23.07
C THR A 221 19.49 9.00 23.92
N GLU A 222 18.74 7.90 23.92
CA GLU A 222 17.59 7.71 24.83
C GLU A 222 18.02 7.65 26.31
N SER A 223 19.23 7.15 26.58
CA SER A 223 19.82 7.09 27.92
C SER A 223 20.38 8.43 28.41
N GLN A 224 20.75 9.33 27.49
CA GLN A 224 21.32 10.65 27.81
C GLN A 224 20.27 11.75 28.05
N HIS A 225 18.99 11.50 27.74
CA HIS A 225 17.90 12.44 28.01
C HIS A 225 17.49 12.54 29.50
N ALA A 226 18.17 11.83 30.41
CA ALA A 226 17.93 11.84 31.86
C ALA A 226 19.01 12.58 32.69
N SER A 227 19.93 13.34 32.09
CA SER A 227 20.81 14.24 32.87
C SER A 227 21.22 15.47 32.07
N LEU A 228 20.54 16.58 32.37
CA LEU A 228 21.00 17.92 32.02
C LEU A 228 21.65 18.55 33.26
N ASN A 229 22.96 18.82 33.17
CA ASN A 229 23.54 20.10 33.55
C ASN A 229 24.86 20.31 32.80
N PRO A 230 25.12 21.51 32.24
CA PRO A 230 26.32 21.79 31.44
C PRO A 230 27.43 22.45 32.28
N VAL A 231 28.68 22.10 32.01
CA VAL A 231 29.86 22.93 32.32
C VAL A 231 30.80 22.88 31.11
N PRO A 232 31.29 24.02 30.60
CA PRO A 232 32.22 24.06 29.49
C PRO A 232 33.65 24.00 30.01
N GLU A 233 34.49 23.11 29.47
CA GLU A 233 35.94 23.24 29.59
C GLU A 233 36.62 23.08 28.24
N SER A 234 37.38 24.12 27.93
CA SER A 234 38.30 24.29 26.83
C SER A 234 39.52 23.40 26.99
N SER A 235 39.94 22.76 25.91
CA SER A 235 41.34 22.32 25.75
C SER A 235 41.81 22.57 24.31
N THR A 236 42.60 23.63 24.22
CA THR A 236 43.54 24.00 23.17
C THR A 236 44.44 22.84 22.75
N ASN A 237 44.43 22.48 21.47
CA ASN A 237 45.56 21.83 20.82
C ASN A 237 46.20 22.82 19.85
N HIS A 238 47.38 23.30 20.22
CA HIS A 238 48.28 24.09 19.39
C HIS A 238 48.84 23.20 18.28
N ASP A 239 48.30 23.31 17.07
CA ASP A 239 49.09 23.05 15.86
C ASP A 239 49.77 24.38 15.49
N GLU A 240 51.10 24.40 15.63
CA GLU A 240 51.99 25.48 15.19
C GLU A 240 51.69 25.85 13.74
N SER A 241 50.92 26.92 13.56
CA SER A 241 50.81 27.61 12.28
C SER A 241 51.71 28.85 12.32
N ASP A 242 52.66 28.89 11.38
CA ASP A 242 53.71 29.90 11.21
C ASP A 242 53.17 31.33 11.44
N PRO A 243 53.58 32.01 12.54
CA PRO A 243 53.05 33.32 12.91
C PRO A 243 53.52 34.47 12.01
N PHE A 244 54.41 34.23 11.04
CA PHE A 244 54.89 35.25 10.11
C PHE A 244 54.47 35.04 8.65
N GLY A 245 53.77 33.94 8.33
CA GLY A 245 53.21 33.70 7.00
C GLY A 245 54.25 33.71 5.87
N LEU A 246 55.50 33.38 6.18
CA LEU A 246 56.63 33.45 5.25
C LEU A 246 56.66 32.24 4.30
N ASP A 247 56.01 31.15 4.67
CA ASP A 247 55.85 29.95 3.82
C ASP A 247 55.07 30.23 2.52
N ALA A 248 54.28 31.31 2.47
CA ALA A 248 53.58 31.74 1.26
C ALA A 248 54.51 32.44 0.24
N LEU A 249 55.72 32.82 0.64
CA LEU A 249 56.65 33.62 -0.18
C LEU A 249 57.78 32.79 -0.80
N ILE A 250 57.80 31.47 -0.60
CA ILE A 250 58.74 30.56 -1.28
C ILE A 250 58.01 29.92 -2.48
N PRO A 251 58.24 30.38 -3.73
CA PRO A 251 57.65 29.76 -4.90
C PRO A 251 58.37 28.44 -5.19
N ASN A 252 57.95 27.35 -4.55
CA ASN A 252 58.31 26.00 -4.98
C ASN A 252 57.58 25.68 -6.29
N SER A 253 58.17 26.15 -7.38
CA SER A 253 57.84 25.76 -8.75
C SER A 253 57.98 24.24 -8.91
N SER A 254 57.05 23.63 -9.66
CA SER A 254 57.00 22.21 -10.10
C SER A 254 56.04 21.21 -9.43
N LYS A 255 54.87 21.61 -8.92
CA LYS A 255 53.84 20.63 -8.45
C LYS A 255 52.38 20.87 -8.84
N ASN A 256 52.09 21.78 -9.77
CA ASN A 256 50.69 22.20 -10.00
C ASN A 256 49.84 21.21 -10.82
N GLU A 257 50.44 20.27 -11.55
CA GLU A 257 49.68 19.31 -12.38
C GLU A 257 49.38 17.99 -11.65
N LYS A 258 50.35 17.44 -10.89
CA LYS A 258 50.15 16.25 -10.04
C LYS A 258 49.23 16.50 -8.84
N ALA A 259 49.21 17.72 -8.30
CA ALA A 259 48.32 18.08 -7.20
C ALA A 259 46.85 18.18 -7.67
N LYS A 260 46.62 18.72 -8.87
CA LYS A 260 45.27 18.82 -9.47
C LYS A 260 44.69 17.46 -9.84
N VAL A 261 45.49 16.57 -10.44
CA VAL A 261 45.06 15.18 -10.75
C VAL A 261 44.76 14.37 -9.49
N LYS A 262 45.54 14.57 -8.41
CA LYS A 262 45.29 13.89 -7.12
C LYS A 262 44.05 14.46 -6.41
N ALA A 263 43.82 15.78 -6.49
CA ALA A 263 42.62 16.43 -5.96
C ALA A 263 41.35 16.02 -6.74
N ASP A 264 41.40 15.92 -8.07
CA ASP A 264 40.27 15.46 -8.91
C ASP A 264 39.97 13.97 -8.69
N ALA A 265 40.99 13.12 -8.54
CA ALA A 265 40.80 11.71 -8.19
C ALA A 265 40.20 11.54 -6.78
N GLU A 266 40.64 12.36 -5.82
CA GLU A 266 40.11 12.36 -4.46
C GLU A 266 38.68 12.89 -4.43
N ALA A 267 38.36 13.97 -5.15
CA ALA A 267 37.01 14.49 -5.31
C ALA A 267 36.07 13.47 -5.99
N SER A 268 36.53 12.77 -7.03
CA SER A 268 35.77 11.69 -7.67
C SER A 268 35.54 10.51 -6.72
N SER A 269 36.54 10.15 -5.91
CA SER A 269 36.39 9.10 -4.90
C SER A 269 35.40 9.49 -3.78
N ARG A 270 35.41 10.75 -3.36
CA ARG A 270 34.45 11.29 -2.38
C ARG A 270 33.05 11.32 -2.95
N LEU A 271 32.88 11.73 -4.21
CA LEU A 271 31.59 11.73 -4.90
C LEU A 271 31.02 10.31 -5.03
N ARG A 272 31.84 9.32 -5.40
CA ARG A 272 31.43 7.91 -5.44
C ARG A 272 30.95 7.42 -4.07
N LYS A 273 31.72 7.69 -3.01
CA LYS A 273 31.32 7.35 -1.64
C LYS A 273 29.99 7.99 -1.26
N VAL A 274 29.76 9.26 -1.56
CA VAL A 274 28.49 9.94 -1.27
C VAL A 274 27.32 9.29 -2.01
N VAL A 275 27.49 8.95 -3.29
CA VAL A 275 26.45 8.27 -4.08
C VAL A 275 26.17 6.88 -3.53
N ASP A 276 27.20 6.12 -3.17
CA ASP A 276 27.05 4.78 -2.60
C ASP A 276 26.29 4.85 -1.27
N GLU A 277 26.63 5.79 -0.39
CA GLU A 277 25.91 6.03 0.87
C GLU A 277 24.45 6.47 0.65
N GLU A 278 24.18 7.34 -0.33
CA GLU A 278 22.80 7.70 -0.71
C GLU A 278 22.01 6.47 -1.19
N THR A 279 22.64 5.58 -1.97
CA THR A 279 21.96 4.34 -2.42
C THR A 279 21.68 3.37 -1.29
N LYS A 280 22.60 3.23 -0.32
CA LYS A 280 22.37 2.42 0.89
C LYS A 280 21.22 2.96 1.72
N ARG A 281 21.18 4.29 1.97
CA ARG A 281 20.07 4.95 2.69
C ARG A 281 18.74 4.74 2.00
N PHE A 282 18.72 4.82 0.67
CA PHE A 282 17.53 4.56 -0.13
C PHE A 282 17.06 3.10 0.04
N LEU A 283 17.96 2.12 -0.11
CA LEU A 283 17.63 0.70 0.05
C LEU A 283 17.13 0.39 1.46
N LYS A 284 17.76 0.96 2.49
CA LYS A 284 17.31 0.85 3.88
C LYS A 284 15.87 1.35 4.03
N SER A 285 15.60 2.57 3.55
CA SER A 285 14.27 3.18 3.61
C SER A 285 13.22 2.37 2.84
N GLN A 286 13.60 1.82 1.68
CA GLN A 286 12.74 0.98 0.85
C GLN A 286 12.37 -0.32 1.58
N ARG A 287 13.35 -1.00 2.18
CA ARG A 287 13.13 -2.21 3.00
C ARG A 287 12.21 -1.93 4.18
N GLU A 288 12.43 -0.83 4.89
CA GLU A 288 11.56 -0.39 6.00
C GLU A 288 10.11 -0.13 5.55
N GLY A 289 9.93 0.53 4.40
CA GLY A 289 8.61 0.75 3.81
C GLY A 289 7.88 -0.56 3.49
N LEU A 290 8.59 -1.57 3.00
CA LEU A 290 8.01 -2.89 2.71
C LEU A 290 7.64 -3.66 3.98
N ILE A 291 8.44 -3.56 5.03
CA ILE A 291 8.13 -4.16 6.34
C ILE A 291 6.87 -3.54 6.93
N LEU A 292 6.75 -2.21 6.87
CA LEU A 292 5.54 -1.50 7.27
C LEU A 292 4.31 -2.05 6.53
N CYS A 293 4.39 -2.25 5.21
CA CYS A 293 3.31 -2.84 4.44
C CYS A 293 2.97 -4.27 4.92
N LEU A 294 3.98 -5.10 5.19
CA LEU A 294 3.76 -6.47 5.70
C LEU A 294 3.10 -6.48 7.08
N GLU A 295 3.50 -5.57 7.98
CA GLU A 295 2.88 -5.42 9.30
C GLU A 295 1.42 -4.97 9.19
N ILE A 296 1.13 -3.99 8.33
CA ILE A 296 -0.24 -3.53 8.08
C ILE A 296 -1.08 -4.69 7.53
N ALA A 297 -0.57 -5.43 6.55
CA ALA A 297 -1.27 -6.59 5.98
C ALA A 297 -1.57 -7.64 7.06
N ALA A 298 -0.59 -8.01 7.90
CA ALA A 298 -0.76 -8.99 8.97
C ALA A 298 -1.78 -8.54 10.03
N LYS A 299 -1.85 -7.24 10.35
CA LYS A 299 -2.87 -6.70 11.28
C LYS A 299 -4.30 -6.92 10.76
N ARG A 300 -4.49 -7.00 9.44
CA ARG A 300 -5.80 -7.22 8.78
C ARG A 300 -6.21 -8.69 8.74
N TYR A 301 -5.39 -9.62 9.22
CA TYR A 301 -5.73 -11.05 9.24
C TYR A 301 -6.99 -11.39 10.02
N LYS A 302 -7.31 -10.60 11.04
CA LYS A 302 -8.50 -10.76 11.89
C LYS A 302 -9.80 -10.54 11.13
N ILE A 303 -9.75 -9.95 9.93
CA ILE A 303 -10.95 -9.61 9.20
C ILE A 303 -11.41 -10.83 8.39
N PRO A 304 -12.69 -11.24 8.49
CA PRO A 304 -13.13 -12.57 8.07
C PRO A 304 -13.25 -12.76 6.56
N TRP A 305 -12.83 -11.79 5.73
CA TRP A 305 -12.83 -12.01 4.30
C TRP A 305 -11.69 -13.00 3.94
N LEU A 306 -12.10 -14.24 3.66
CA LEU A 306 -11.24 -15.41 3.44
C LEU A 306 -10.14 -15.21 2.38
N ALA A 307 -10.41 -14.37 1.36
CA ALA A 307 -9.45 -14.05 0.32
C ALA A 307 -8.18 -13.38 0.88
N CYS A 308 -8.31 -12.49 1.86
CA CYS A 308 -7.15 -11.77 2.39
C CYS A 308 -6.33 -12.57 3.34
N GLN A 309 -6.94 -13.44 4.16
CA GLN A 309 -6.16 -14.32 5.02
C GLN A 309 -5.22 -15.21 4.17
N THR A 310 -5.73 -15.76 3.08
CA THR A 310 -4.93 -16.54 2.12
C THR A 310 -3.86 -15.68 1.44
N VAL A 311 -4.20 -14.47 1.01
CA VAL A 311 -3.25 -13.54 0.38
C VAL A 311 -2.16 -13.10 1.36
N ILE A 312 -2.49 -12.84 2.63
CA ILE A 312 -1.53 -12.52 3.69
C ILE A 312 -0.61 -13.72 3.91
N ASP A 313 -1.16 -14.93 4.05
CA ASP A 313 -0.37 -16.17 4.19
C ASP A 313 0.67 -16.27 3.07
N ILE A 314 0.26 -16.07 1.80
CA ILE A 314 1.15 -16.13 0.63
C ILE A 314 2.19 -15.00 0.64
N THR A 315 1.77 -13.78 0.96
CA THR A 315 2.64 -12.58 0.89
C THR A 315 3.70 -12.60 1.98
N VAL A 316 3.32 -12.92 3.22
CA VAL A 316 4.26 -13.03 4.34
C VAL A 316 5.18 -14.22 4.16
N LYS A 317 4.68 -15.36 3.66
CA LYS A 317 5.55 -16.48 3.27
C LYS A 317 6.56 -16.07 2.22
N HIS A 318 6.15 -15.35 1.18
CA HIS A 318 7.06 -14.88 0.13
C HIS A 318 8.16 -13.96 0.69
N ALA A 319 7.82 -13.09 1.65
CA ALA A 319 8.81 -12.26 2.33
C ALA A 319 9.81 -13.10 3.15
N PHE A 320 9.33 -14.12 3.86
CA PHE A 320 10.16 -15.06 4.61
C PHE A 320 11.07 -15.90 3.70
N ASP A 321 10.57 -16.40 2.57
CA ASP A 321 11.37 -17.15 1.60
C ASP A 321 12.48 -16.27 0.97
N ASN A 322 12.31 -14.94 0.97
CA ASN A 322 13.27 -13.95 0.49
C ASN A 322 13.95 -13.15 1.63
N VAL A 323 14.01 -13.70 2.85
CA VAL A 323 14.50 -12.99 4.05
C VAL A 323 15.95 -12.50 3.92
N SER A 324 16.77 -13.15 3.09
CA SER A 324 18.15 -12.71 2.81
C SER A 324 18.26 -11.34 2.13
N ARG A 325 17.17 -10.81 1.57
CA ARG A 325 17.12 -9.47 0.97
C ARG A 325 16.95 -8.35 2.00
N PHE A 326 16.76 -8.71 3.26
CA PHE A 326 16.56 -7.80 4.39
C PHE A 326 17.75 -7.82 5.36
N THR A 327 17.93 -6.73 6.09
CA THR A 327 18.98 -6.60 7.13
C THR A 327 18.64 -7.45 8.36
N CYS A 328 19.63 -7.80 9.18
CA CYS A 328 19.49 -8.70 10.33
C CYS A 328 18.27 -8.40 11.22
N LYS A 329 17.98 -7.14 11.55
CA LYS A 329 16.82 -6.82 12.41
C LYS A 329 15.51 -6.95 11.67
N GLN A 330 15.50 -6.57 10.40
CA GLN A 330 14.35 -6.74 9.51
C GLN A 330 14.04 -8.23 9.29
N ARG A 331 15.06 -9.09 9.20
CA ARG A 331 14.88 -10.55 9.18
C ARG A 331 14.17 -11.03 10.43
N ASN A 332 14.63 -10.62 11.61
CA ASN A 332 13.98 -10.96 12.88
C ASN A 332 12.52 -10.50 12.93
N ALA A 333 12.20 -9.32 12.38
CA ALA A 333 10.83 -8.82 12.29
C ALA A 333 9.97 -9.70 11.36
N ILE A 334 10.49 -10.06 10.18
CA ILE A 334 9.80 -10.95 9.22
C ILE A 334 9.61 -12.35 9.82
N GLU A 335 10.59 -12.89 10.52
CA GLU A 335 10.49 -14.19 11.19
C GLU A 335 9.40 -14.20 12.26
N LYS A 336 9.35 -13.16 13.11
CA LYS A 336 8.27 -12.99 14.10
C LYS A 336 6.91 -12.86 13.44
N LEU A 337 6.82 -12.06 12.38
CA LEU A 337 5.60 -11.86 11.61
C LEU A 337 5.10 -13.17 11.01
N TRP A 338 6.01 -13.94 10.41
CA TRP A 338 5.71 -15.22 9.81
C TRP A 338 5.31 -16.28 10.84
N ALA A 339 5.96 -16.33 11.99
CA ALA A 339 5.56 -17.19 13.09
C ALA A 339 4.12 -16.90 13.53
N SER A 340 3.78 -15.61 13.70
CA SER A 340 2.42 -15.18 14.06
C SER A 340 1.38 -15.56 13.00
N VAL A 341 1.65 -15.30 11.72
CA VAL A 341 0.75 -15.64 10.61
C VAL A 341 0.58 -17.16 10.46
N ARG A 342 1.66 -17.93 10.58
CA ARG A 342 1.63 -19.40 10.53
C ARG A 342 0.82 -19.99 11.67
N GLU A 343 0.93 -19.42 12.88
CA GLU A 343 0.10 -19.82 14.01
C GLU A 343 -1.38 -19.57 13.71
N GLN A 344 -1.73 -18.39 13.21
CA GLN A 344 -3.10 -18.05 12.84
C GLN A 344 -3.63 -18.97 11.72
N GLN A 345 -2.80 -19.30 10.74
CA GLN A 345 -3.12 -20.24 9.67
C GLN A 345 -3.41 -21.63 10.23
N THR A 346 -2.60 -22.08 11.19
CA THR A 346 -2.78 -23.39 11.84
C THR A 346 -4.07 -23.42 12.67
N ARG A 347 -4.35 -22.35 13.43
CA ARG A 347 -5.60 -22.19 14.19
C ARG A 347 -6.84 -22.25 13.28
N ARG A 348 -6.78 -21.58 12.12
CA ARG A 348 -7.84 -21.63 11.10
C ARG A 348 -8.08 -23.06 10.59
N LYS A 349 -7.02 -23.75 10.19
CA LYS A 349 -7.09 -25.15 9.71
C LYS A 349 -7.65 -26.13 10.74
N GLN A 350 -7.42 -25.86 12.02
CA GLN A 350 -7.98 -26.65 13.13
C GLN A 350 -9.45 -26.30 13.44
N GLY A 351 -10.09 -25.41 12.67
CA GLY A 351 -11.47 -24.98 12.92
C GLY A 351 -11.62 -24.01 14.10
N LYS A 352 -10.50 -23.58 14.70
CA LYS A 352 -10.43 -22.62 15.81
C LYS A 352 -10.11 -21.25 15.22
N SER A 353 -11.00 -20.72 14.37
CA SER A 353 -10.86 -19.34 13.89
C SER A 353 -10.90 -18.36 15.07
N VAL A 354 -10.40 -17.14 14.87
CA VAL A 354 -10.45 -16.05 15.86
C VAL A 354 -11.89 -15.77 16.34
N SER A 355 -12.89 -16.16 15.53
CA SER A 355 -14.33 -16.06 15.84
C SER A 355 -14.95 -17.30 16.49
N GLY A 356 -14.20 -18.39 16.69
CA GLY A 356 -14.71 -19.66 17.23
C GLY A 356 -15.58 -20.47 16.26
N LYS A 357 -15.71 -20.05 14.99
CA LYS A 357 -16.43 -20.80 13.94
C LYS A 357 -15.46 -21.61 13.07
N LEU A 358 -15.96 -22.74 12.55
CA LEU A 358 -15.26 -23.59 11.58
C LEU A 358 -15.12 -22.82 10.26
N ASP A 359 -13.93 -22.28 10.00
CA ASP A 359 -13.66 -21.38 8.88
C ASP A 359 -12.68 -22.05 7.91
N VAL A 360 -13.07 -23.21 7.36
CA VAL A 360 -12.26 -23.90 6.34
C VAL A 360 -12.58 -23.28 4.98
N ASN A 361 -11.59 -22.64 4.36
CA ASN A 361 -11.75 -21.96 3.07
C ASN A 361 -12.11 -22.96 1.95
N GLY A 362 -12.91 -22.56 0.96
CA GLY A 362 -13.15 -23.35 -0.26
C GLY A 362 -11.87 -23.72 -1.00
N PHE A 363 -10.83 -22.86 -0.99
CA PHE A 363 -9.50 -23.21 -1.51
C PHE A 363 -8.81 -24.28 -0.67
N GLU A 364 -8.85 -24.20 0.66
CA GLU A 364 -8.25 -25.20 1.55
C GLU A 364 -9.01 -26.53 1.48
N TRP A 365 -10.33 -26.47 1.35
CA TRP A 365 -11.17 -27.63 1.10
C TRP A 365 -10.86 -28.26 -0.27
N LEU A 366 -10.73 -27.47 -1.34
CA LEU A 366 -10.27 -27.97 -2.65
C LEU A 366 -8.86 -28.56 -2.55
N GLN A 367 -7.92 -27.86 -1.90
CA GLN A 367 -6.54 -28.31 -1.75
C GLN A 367 -6.47 -29.63 -0.97
N GLN A 368 -7.23 -29.77 0.11
CA GLN A 368 -7.31 -31.00 0.90
C GLN A 368 -8.04 -32.12 0.15
N LYS A 369 -9.08 -31.79 -0.62
CA LYS A 369 -9.80 -32.73 -1.47
C LYS A 369 -8.89 -33.32 -2.54
N TYR A 370 -8.11 -32.47 -3.21
CA TYR A 370 -7.24 -32.87 -4.31
C TYR A 370 -5.82 -33.29 -3.88
N SER A 371 -5.42 -33.09 -2.62
CA SER A 371 -4.06 -33.46 -2.15
C SER A 371 -3.84 -34.98 -2.09
N THR A 372 -4.91 -35.76 -1.94
CA THR A 372 -4.88 -37.24 -1.94
C THR A 372 -5.28 -37.82 -3.29
N GLU A 373 -5.64 -36.97 -4.26
CA GLU A 373 -6.20 -37.38 -5.53
C GLU A 373 -5.08 -37.64 -6.55
N LYS A 374 -5.05 -38.82 -7.16
CA LYS A 374 -4.01 -39.19 -8.13
C LYS A 374 -4.16 -38.34 -9.39
N ILE A 375 -3.13 -37.53 -9.68
CA ILE A 375 -3.01 -36.79 -10.94
C ILE A 375 -2.56 -37.79 -11.99
N SER A 376 -3.39 -38.00 -13.02
CA SER A 376 -3.05 -38.85 -14.16
C SER A 376 -1.86 -38.27 -14.94
N ILE A 377 -1.11 -39.11 -15.66
CA ILE A 377 0.00 -38.72 -16.56
C ILE A 377 -0.41 -37.61 -17.55
N ARG A 378 -1.71 -37.49 -17.84
CA ARG A 378 -2.29 -36.43 -18.68
C ARG A 378 -2.74 -35.17 -17.91
N HIS A 379 -2.27 -34.95 -16.69
CA HIS A 379 -2.60 -33.81 -15.82
C HIS A 379 -4.09 -33.67 -15.46
N SER A 380 -4.86 -34.77 -15.54
CA SER A 380 -6.26 -34.80 -15.08
C SER A 380 -6.32 -35.22 -13.62
N VAL A 381 -7.13 -34.51 -12.83
CA VAL A 381 -7.36 -34.77 -11.39
C VAL A 381 -8.62 -35.61 -11.23
N GLY A 382 -8.54 -36.75 -10.53
CA GLY A 382 -9.69 -37.63 -10.29
C GLY A 382 -9.70 -38.89 -11.16
N GLY A 383 -8.75 -39.80 -10.91
CA GLY A 383 -8.66 -41.09 -11.60
C GLY A 383 -9.42 -42.21 -10.89
N ASN A 384 -10.73 -42.07 -10.60
CA ASN A 384 -11.58 -43.25 -10.37
C ASN A 384 -13.09 -42.93 -10.49
N THR A 385 -13.77 -43.65 -11.40
CA THR A 385 -15.22 -43.97 -11.37
C THR A 385 -16.23 -42.84 -11.12
N ARG A 386 -16.21 -41.76 -11.91
CA ARG A 386 -17.45 -41.03 -12.21
C ARG A 386 -17.54 -40.79 -13.71
N ARG A 387 -18.49 -41.46 -14.37
CA ARG A 387 -18.88 -41.11 -15.74
C ARG A 387 -19.24 -39.64 -15.72
N ALA A 388 -18.55 -38.83 -16.52
CA ALA A 388 -19.00 -37.48 -16.79
C ALA A 388 -20.39 -37.59 -17.42
N GLU A 389 -21.43 -37.20 -16.69
CA GLU A 389 -22.72 -36.92 -17.30
C GLU A 389 -22.53 -35.70 -18.18
N GLN A 390 -22.34 -35.97 -19.46
CA GLN A 390 -22.31 -34.97 -20.51
C GLN A 390 -23.72 -34.38 -20.59
N TRP A 391 -23.89 -33.17 -20.07
CA TRP A 391 -25.11 -32.39 -20.26
C TRP A 391 -25.22 -32.04 -21.74
N LEU A 392 -26.01 -32.84 -22.46
CA LEU A 392 -26.59 -32.51 -23.76
C LEU A 392 -28.09 -32.42 -23.55
N GLY A 393 -28.63 -31.21 -23.61
CA GLY A 393 -30.05 -30.90 -23.44
C GLY A 393 -30.24 -29.53 -22.83
#